data_AF-A0A920DW93-F1
#
_entry.id   AF-A0A920DW93-F1
#
_cell.length_a   1.000
_cell.length_b   1.000
_cell.length_c   1.000
_cell.angle_alpha   90.00
_cell.angle_beta   90.00
_cell.angle_gamma   90.00
#
_symmetry.space_group_name_H-M   'P 1'
#
loop_
_entity.id
_entity.type
_entity.pdbx_description
1 polymer ?
#
loop_
_entity_poly.entity_id
_entity_poly.type
_entity_poly.pdbx_seq_one_letter_code
_entity_poly.pdbx_strand_id
1 'polypeptide(L)' 'MSDVYSLMKYLTPYELDHIKFLAHNDEIPYQIINSQYNINKNDVKNLMRFMLNDQDYLKWKKIYNKTH' A
#
# COMPACT_ATOMS: atom_id res chain seq x y z
N MET A 1 -3.00 -7.31 15.05
CA MET A 1 -2.34 -7.99 13.94
C MET A 1 -3.41 -8.16 12.88
N SER A 2 -3.68 -7.12 12.10
CA SER A 2 -4.71 -7.19 11.06
C SER A 2 -4.09 -7.96 9.91
N ASP A 3 -4.51 -9.20 9.76
CA ASP A 3 -4.07 -10.11 8.72
C ASP A 3 -4.29 -9.43 7.35
N VAL A 4 -3.24 -9.35 6.53
CA VAL A 4 -3.34 -8.81 5.15
C VAL A 4 -4.44 -9.53 4.37
N TYR A 5 -4.69 -10.80 4.70
CA TYR A 5 -5.82 -11.60 4.21
C TYR A 5 -7.20 -11.00 4.51
N SER A 6 -7.37 -10.34 5.66
CA SER A 6 -8.61 -9.64 5.97
C SER A 6 -8.78 -8.42 5.07
N LEU A 7 -7.71 -7.66 4.81
CA LEU A 7 -7.74 -6.51 3.91
C LEU A 7 -8.03 -6.93 2.46
N MET A 8 -7.43 -8.03 1.98
CA MET A 8 -7.75 -8.61 0.67
C MET A 8 -9.19 -9.13 0.57
N LYS A 9 -9.87 -9.36 1.70
CA LYS A 9 -11.28 -9.75 1.74
C LYS A 9 -12.22 -8.55 1.64
N TYR A 10 -11.77 -7.38 2.10
CA TYR A 10 -12.50 -6.11 1.99
C TYR A 10 -12.20 -5.36 0.70
N LEU A 11 -11.00 -5.55 0.13
CA LEU A 11 -10.57 -4.93 -1.12
C LEU A 11 -10.85 -5.84 -2.31
N THR A 12 -11.50 -5.29 -3.31
CA THR A 12 -11.70 -5.97 -4.59
C THR A 12 -10.37 -6.13 -5.35
N PRO A 13 -10.28 -7.08 -6.29
CA PRO A 13 -9.10 -7.23 -7.15
C PRO A 13 -8.75 -5.94 -7.91
N TYR A 14 -9.76 -5.14 -8.26
CA TYR A 14 -9.59 -3.83 -8.88
C TYR A 14 -8.91 -2.82 -7.94
N GLU A 15 -9.35 -2.75 -6.68
CA GLU A 15 -8.75 -1.85 -5.69
C GLU A 15 -7.32 -2.27 -5.35
N LEU A 16 -7.03 -3.57 -5.32
CA LEU A 16 -5.66 -4.08 -5.19
C LEU A 16 -4.80 -3.66 -6.38
N ASP A 17 -5.28 -3.86 -7.60
CA ASP A 17 -4.53 -3.48 -8.80
C ASP A 17 -4.30 -1.95 -8.85
N HIS A 18 -5.30 -1.18 -8.45
CA HIS A 18 -5.21 0.27 -8.30
C HIS A 18 -4.15 0.64 -7.26
N ILE A 19 -4.18 0.08 -6.04
CA ILE A 19 -3.15 0.32 -5.00
C ILE A 19 -1.74 -0.04 -5.52
N LYS A 20 -1.60 -1.12 -6.28
CA LYS A 20 -0.34 -1.54 -6.89
C LYS A 20 0.15 -0.53 -7.93
N PHE A 21 -0.74 -0.09 -8.82
CA PHE A 21 -0.45 0.89 -9.85
C PHE A 21 -0.07 2.25 -9.24
N LEU A 22 -0.79 2.66 -8.20
CA LEU A 22 -0.53 3.86 -7.42
C LEU A 22 0.83 3.77 -6.70
N ALA A 23 1.19 2.61 -6.17
CA ALA A 23 2.48 2.40 -5.52
C ALA A 23 3.67 2.41 -6.49
N HIS A 24 3.45 1.98 -7.74
CA HIS A 24 4.46 1.98 -8.79
C HIS A 24 4.72 3.35 -9.41
N ASN A 25 3.72 4.23 -9.48
CA ASN A 25 3.85 5.56 -10.09
C ASN A 25 4.54 6.61 -9.20
N ASP A 26 5.28 6.20 -8.17
CA ASP A 26 6.10 7.07 -7.31
C ASP A 26 5.35 8.20 -6.53
N GLU A 27 4.05 8.38 -6.73
CA GLU A 27 3.36 9.64 -6.38
C GLU A 27 2.20 9.53 -5.39
N ILE A 28 2.10 8.44 -4.63
CA ILE A 28 0.97 8.27 -3.70
C ILE A 28 1.42 8.31 -2.24
N PRO A 29 1.20 9.44 -1.53
CA PRO A 29 1.36 9.47 -0.10
C PRO A 29 0.34 8.51 0.51
N TYR A 30 0.80 7.73 1.49
CA TYR A 30 -0.01 6.87 2.37
C TYR A 30 -1.37 7.49 2.76
N GLN A 31 -1.44 8.82 2.87
CA GLN A 31 -2.67 9.57 3.09
C GLN A 31 -3.81 9.23 2.13
N ILE A 32 -3.56 9.00 0.85
CA ILE A 32 -4.63 8.70 -0.13
C ILE A 32 -5.17 7.29 0.12
N ILE A 33 -4.30 6.31 0.34
CA ILE A 33 -4.70 4.92 0.63
C ILE A 33 -5.44 4.86 1.97
N ASN A 34 -4.93 5.57 2.98
CA ASN A 34 -5.60 5.69 4.27
C ASN A 34 -6.96 6.40 4.14
N SER A 35 -7.05 7.48 3.33
CA SER A 35 -8.29 8.24 3.17
C SER A 35 -9.35 7.50 2.36
N GLN A 36 -8.97 6.74 1.34
CA GLN A 36 -9.91 6.01 0.48
C GLN A 36 -10.39 4.71 1.12
N TYR A 37 -9.47 3.98 1.75
CA TYR A 37 -9.74 2.62 2.23
C TYR A 37 -9.77 2.49 3.76
N ASN A 38 -9.49 3.58 4.48
CA ASN A 38 -9.41 3.60 5.95
C ASN A 38 -8.43 2.56 6.53
N ILE A 39 -7.31 2.35 5.83
CA ILE A 39 -6.30 1.35 6.18
C ILE A 39 -5.15 2.02 6.94
N ASN A 40 -4.83 1.45 8.10
CA ASN A 40 -3.73 1.93 8.94
C ASN A 40 -2.36 1.83 8.26
N LYS A 41 -1.45 2.70 8.68
CA LYS A 41 -0.05 2.79 8.23
C LYS A 41 0.68 1.45 8.22
N ASN A 42 0.49 0.67 9.27
CA ASN A 42 1.14 -0.62 9.42
C ASN A 42 0.55 -1.66 8.47
N ASP A 43 -0.75 -1.58 8.25
CA ASP A 43 -1.51 -2.48 7.37
C ASP A 43 -1.20 -2.20 5.90
N VAL A 44 -1.13 -0.93 5.48
CA VAL A 44 -0.65 -0.53 4.15
C VAL A 44 0.78 -1.00 3.93
N LYS A 45 1.67 -0.88 4.91
CA LYS A 45 3.05 -1.34 4.80
C LYS A 45 3.14 -2.85 4.61
N ASN A 46 2.33 -3.62 5.34
CA ASN A 46 2.27 -5.08 5.18
C ASN A 46 1.66 -5.46 3.82
N LEU A 47 0.62 -4.76 3.38
CA LEU A 47 0.00 -4.92 2.07
C LEU A 47 1.01 -4.63 0.94
N MET A 48 1.74 -3.52 1.01
CA MET A 48 2.77 -3.16 0.03
C MET A 48 3.90 -4.18 0.01
N ARG A 49 4.31 -4.69 1.18
CA ARG A 49 5.32 -5.76 1.27
C ARG A 49 4.84 -7.08 0.66
N PHE A 50 3.55 -7.34 0.68
CA PHE A 50 2.95 -8.53 0.08
C PHE A 50 2.73 -8.39 -1.43
N MET A 51 2.39 -7.18 -1.89
CA MET A 51 2.03 -6.90 -3.28
C MET A 51 3.20 -6.51 -4.19
N LEU A 52 4.24 -5.91 -3.62
CA LEU A 52 5.42 -5.44 -4.34
C LEU A 52 6.59 -6.40 -4.14
N ASN A 53 7.46 -6.47 -5.14
CA ASN A 53 8.75 -7.15 -5.00
C ASN A 53 9.68 -6.36 -4.06
N ASP A 54 10.69 -7.01 -3.48
CA ASP A 54 11.62 -6.40 -2.52
C ASP A 54 12.23 -5.07 -3.01
N GLN A 55 12.62 -4.97 -4.29
CA GLN A 55 13.16 -3.74 -4.87
C GLN A 55 12.14 -2.60 -4.92
N ASP A 56 10.91 -2.88 -5.34
CA ASP A 56 9.86 -1.87 -5.46
C ASP A 56 9.34 -1.44 -4.09
N TYR A 57 9.26 -2.38 -3.14
CA TYR A 57 8.95 -2.07 -1.74
C TYR A 57 10.02 -1.15 -1.13
N LEU A 58 11.31 -1.36 -1.42
CA LEU A 58 12.37 -0.47 -0.95
C LEU A 58 12.30 0.93 -1.57
N LYS A 59 11.94 1.04 -2.86
CA LYS A 59 11.70 2.33 -3.52
C LYS A 59 10.50 3.05 -2.91
N TRP A 60 9.36 2.36 -2.80
CA TRP A 60 8.15 2.87 -2.16
C TRP A 60 8.43 3.34 -0.73
N LYS A 61 9.14 2.53 0.06
CA LYS A 61 9.52 2.87 1.44
C LYS A 61 10.42 4.12 1.51
N LYS A 62 11.31 4.33 0.53
CA LYS A 62 12.15 5.55 0.46
C LYS A 62 11.31 6.79 0.16
N ILE A 63 10.36 6.71 -0.76
CA ILE A 63 9.44 7.81 -1.10
C ILE A 63 8.54 8.12 0.10
N TYR A 64 7.96 7.08 0.68
CA TYR A 64 7.15 7.13 1.89
C TYR A 64 7.83 7.86 3.05
N ASN A 65 9.13 7.63 3.25
CA ASN A 65 9.92 8.31 4.29
C ASN A 65 10.38 9.72 3.89
N LYS A 66 10.30 10.09 2.61
CA LYS A 66 10.68 11.43 2.11
C LYS A 66 9.54 12.43 2.26
N THR A 67 8.30 11.97 2.20
CA THR A 67 7.08 12.80 2.26
C THR A 67 6.53 12.96 3.69
N HIS A 68 7.26 12.52 4.71
CA HIS A 68 6.89 12.58 6.13
C HIS A 68 8.06 13.09 6.97
#